data_AF-A0A920T4K3-F1
#
_entry.id   AF-A0A920T4K3-F1
#
_cell.length_a   1.000
_cell.length_b   1.000
_cell.length_c   1.000
_cell.angle_alpha   90.00
_cell.angle_beta   90.00
_cell.angle_gamma   90.00
#
_symmetry.space_group_name_H-M   'P 1'
#
loop_
_entity.id
_entity.type
_entity.pdbx_description
1 polymer ?
#
loop_
_entity_poly.entity_id
_entity_poly.type
_entity_poly.pdbx_seq_one_letter_code
_entity_poly.pdbx_strand_id
1 'polypeptide(L)'
;MDIVLDPYPIKADEITVLSGLNDESLQRLSRSVTVITSNEIKRSSAQHFQTLIDQIPNLTWAGGTSRPRYFQIRGIGERSHYFGEGAPNFSVGFYIR
;
A
#
# COMPACT_ATOMS: atom_id res chain seq x y z
N MET A 1 14.81 21.15 21.88
CA MET A 1 15.51 21.10 20.58
C MET A 1 14.55 20.41 19.64
N ASP A 2 13.84 21.20 18.84
CA ASP A 2 12.72 20.68 18.04
C ASP A 2 13.24 20.28 16.66
N ILE A 3 13.14 18.99 16.36
CA ILE A 3 13.44 18.45 15.03
C ILE A 3 12.17 18.60 14.22
N VAL A 4 12.19 19.52 13.26
CA VAL A 4 11.09 19.75 12.32
C VAL A 4 11.44 19.08 11.00
N LEU A 5 10.60 18.15 10.56
CA LEU A 5 10.71 17.55 9.23
C LEU A 5 10.18 18.54 8.19
N ASP A 6 11.06 18.97 7.28
CA ASP A 6 10.67 19.78 6.14
C ASP A 6 10.31 18.84 4.95
N PRO A 7 9.04 18.77 4.54
CA PRO A 7 8.64 17.92 3.43
C PRO A 7 9.19 18.50 2.12
N TYR A 8 10.05 17.74 1.44
CA TYR A 8 10.45 18.02 0.05
C TYR A 8 9.43 17.38 -0.91
N PRO A 9 8.46 18.13 -1.47
CA PRO A 9 7.58 17.58 -2.47
C PRO A 9 8.41 17.22 -3.70
N ILE A 10 8.33 15.97 -4.13
CA ILE A 10 8.94 15.53 -5.38
C ILE A 10 8.17 16.22 -6.51
N LYS A 11 8.72 17.31 -7.03
CA LYS A 11 8.31 17.89 -8.32
C LYS A 11 9.03 17.10 -9.40
N ALA A 12 8.37 16.07 -9.92
CA ALA A 12 8.88 15.29 -11.03
C ALA A 12 7.90 15.39 -12.20
N ASP A 13 8.44 15.67 -13.39
CA ASP A 13 7.67 15.63 -14.64
C ASP A 13 7.29 14.18 -15.01
N GLU A 14 8.07 13.20 -14.54
CA GLU A 14 7.84 11.76 -14.74
C GLU A 14 8.16 10.97 -13.46
N ILE A 15 7.27 10.04 -13.09
CA ILE A 15 7.45 9.15 -11.94
C ILE A 15 7.76 7.74 -12.46
N THR A 16 8.98 7.27 -12.18
CA THR A 16 9.42 5.90 -12.47
C THR A 16 9.28 5.04 -11.21
N VAL A 17 8.59 3.91 -11.30
CA VAL A 17 8.37 3.01 -10.14
C VAL A 17 9.24 1.76 -10.29
N LEU A 18 10.14 1.58 -9.33
CA LEU A 18 11.05 0.44 -9.27
C LEU A 18 10.41 -0.72 -8.49
N SER A 19 9.52 -1.48 -9.13
CA SER A 19 9.06 -2.78 -8.58
C SER A 19 8.83 -3.86 -9.64
N GLY A 20 9.22 -3.58 -10.89
CA GLY A 20 9.22 -4.53 -12.01
C GLY A 20 10.63 -4.99 -12.37
N LEU A 21 10.72 -5.92 -13.34
CA LEU A 21 11.99 -6.34 -13.93
C LEU A 21 12.66 -5.23 -14.76
N ASN A 22 11.86 -4.26 -15.23
CA ASN A 22 12.29 -3.14 -16.05
C ASN A 22 11.80 -1.82 -15.45
N ASP A 23 12.52 -0.74 -15.75
CA ASP A 23 12.13 0.61 -15.39
C ASP A 23 11.02 1.10 -16.34
N GLU A 24 9.83 1.35 -15.78
CA GLU A 24 8.69 1.87 -16.52
C GLU A 24 8.05 3.05 -15.77
N SER A 25 7.60 4.04 -16.54
CA SER A 25 6.81 5.15 -15.99
C SER A 25 5.34 4.77 -15.83
N LEU A 26 4.67 5.42 -14.88
CA LEU A 26 3.27 5.14 -14.54
C LEU A 26 2.31 5.22 -15.75
N GLN A 27 2.62 6.07 -16.73
CA GLN A 27 1.79 6.29 -17.91
C GLN A 27 1.88 5.14 -18.93
N ARG A 28 2.97 4.35 -18.88
CA ARG A 28 3.23 3.27 -19.85
C ARG A 28 2.97 1.88 -19.26
N LEU A 29 2.69 1.80 -17.96
CA LEU A 29 2.36 0.55 -17.28
C LEU A 29 1.03 -0.02 -17.79
N SER A 30 1.07 -1.26 -18.25
CA SER A 30 -0.12 -2.07 -18.58
C SER A 30 -0.79 -2.69 -17.34
N ARG A 31 -0.46 -2.21 -16.13
CA ARG A 31 -0.87 -2.75 -14.84
C ARG A 31 -1.62 -1.70 -14.03
N SER A 32 -2.47 -2.15 -13.10
CA SER A 32 -3.17 -1.25 -12.19
C SER A 32 -2.22 -0.80 -11.09
N VAL A 33 -2.07 0.52 -10.94
CA VAL A 33 -1.25 1.15 -9.90
C VAL A 33 -2.09 2.22 -9.20
N THR A 34 -1.96 2.30 -7.88
CA THR A 34 -2.55 3.36 -7.07
C THR A 34 -1.43 4.09 -6.34
N VAL A 35 -1.41 5.42 -6.47
CA VAL A 35 -0.46 6.29 -5.78
C VAL A 35 -1.26 7.19 -4.85
N ILE A 36 -0.89 7.19 -3.57
CA ILE A 36 -1.42 8.13 -2.57
C ILE A 36 -0.26 9.05 -2.17
N THR A 37 -0.38 10.31 -2.52
CA THR A 37 0.61 11.36 -2.26
C THR A 37 0.51 11.90 -0.84
N SER A 38 1.58 12.55 -0.37
CA SER A 38 1.59 13.21 0.94
C SER A 38 0.49 14.28 1.10
N ASN A 39 0.14 14.98 0.02
CA ASN A 39 -0.94 15.96 0.02
C ASN A 39 -2.32 15.30 0.17
N GLU A 40 -2.54 14.16 -0.46
CA GLU A 40 -3.79 13.39 -0.31
C GLU A 40 -3.93 12.82 1.11
N ILE A 41 -2.84 12.30 1.68
CA ILE A 41 -2.82 11.86 3.08
C ILE A 41 -3.20 13.00 4.02
N LYS A 42 -2.55 14.18 3.87
CA LYS A 42 -2.85 15.37 4.68
C LYS A 42 -4.30 15.84 4.54
N ARG A 43 -4.86 15.81 3.33
CA ARG A 43 -6.27 16.18 3.08
C ARG A 43 -7.26 15.17 3.65
N SER A 44 -6.92 13.88 3.62
CA SER A 44 -7.80 12.81 4.09
C SER A 44 -8.00 12.77 5.61
N SER A 45 -7.20 13.53 6.38
CA SER A 45 -7.14 13.43 7.85
C SER A 45 -6.96 11.99 8.36
N ALA A 46 -6.42 11.10 7.52
CA ALA A 46 -6.25 9.69 7.84
C ALA A 46 -5.23 9.53 8.98
N GLN A 47 -5.74 9.19 10.17
CA GLN A 47 -4.89 8.87 11.32
C GLN A 47 -4.47 7.40 11.36
N HIS A 48 -5.08 6.57 10.51
CA HIS A 48 -4.85 5.13 10.47
C HIS A 48 -4.57 4.67 9.05
N PHE A 49 -3.62 3.75 8.89
CA PHE A 49 -3.30 3.12 7.60
C PHE A 49 -4.53 2.52 6.93
N GLN A 50 -5.47 1.99 7.73
CA GLN A 50 -6.75 1.48 7.24
C GLN A 50 -7.53 2.51 6.40
N THR A 51 -7.55 3.77 6.83
CA THR A 51 -8.25 4.83 6.10
C THR A 51 -7.64 5.10 4.73
N LEU A 52 -6.35 4.81 4.55
CA LEU A 52 -5.67 4.94 3.26
C LEU A 52 -5.93 3.74 2.35
N ILE A 53 -5.83 2.51 2.88
CA ILE A 53 -6.08 1.29 2.08
C ILE A 53 -7.52 1.18 1.60
N ASP A 54 -8.49 1.72 2.36
CA ASP A 54 -9.90 1.72 1.98
C ASP A 54 -10.16 2.62 0.75
N GLN A 55 -9.21 3.49 0.38
CA GLN A 55 -9.25 4.30 -0.83
C GLN A 55 -8.66 3.58 -2.06
N ILE A 56 -8.01 2.43 -1.87
CA ILE A 56 -7.33 1.70 -2.94
C ILE A 56 -8.33 0.76 -3.64
N PRO A 57 -8.58 0.92 -4.96
CA PRO A 57 -9.51 0.07 -5.67
C PRO A 57 -9.08 -1.40 -5.65
N ASN A 58 -10.04 -2.30 -5.41
CA ASN A 58 -9.84 -3.75 -5.37
C ASN A 58 -8.85 -4.22 -4.29
N LEU A 59 -8.56 -3.40 -3.29
CA LEU A 59 -7.86 -3.82 -2.08
C LEU A 59 -8.89 -4.06 -0.97
N THR A 60 -8.98 -5.30 -0.50
CA THR A 60 -9.79 -5.67 0.67
C THR A 60 -8.88 -6.24 1.75
N TRP A 61 -9.41 -6.37 2.97
CA TRP A 61 -8.64 -6.92 4.08
C TRP A 61 -9.50 -7.84 4.96
N ALA A 62 -8.80 -8.73 5.67
CA ALA A 62 -9.36 -9.57 6.72
C ALA A 62 -8.55 -9.38 8.00
N GLY A 63 -9.19 -9.56 9.15
CA GLY A 63 -8.55 -9.29 10.43
C GLY A 63 -9.21 -9.91 11.64
N GLY A 64 -10.48 -10.31 11.61
CA GLY A 64 -11.20 -10.82 12.78
C GLY A 64 -11.35 -9.81 13.94
N THR A 65 -10.70 -8.65 13.85
CA THR A 65 -10.77 -7.49 14.74
C THR A 65 -10.87 -6.22 13.89
N SER A 66 -10.94 -5.06 14.53
CA SER A 66 -11.00 -3.76 13.86
C SER A 66 -9.70 -3.33 13.16
N ARG A 67 -8.62 -4.12 13.21
CA ARG A 67 -7.36 -3.80 12.52
C ARG A 67 -7.10 -4.79 11.37
N PRO A 68 -6.84 -4.29 10.15
CA PRO A 68 -6.41 -5.10 9.02
C PRO A 68 -5.15 -5.91 9.37
N ARG A 69 -5.16 -7.22 9.07
CA ARG A 69 -3.98 -8.10 9.22
C ARG A 69 -3.60 -8.79 7.92
N TYR A 70 -4.60 -9.19 7.15
CA TYR A 70 -4.41 -9.85 5.85
C TYR A 70 -4.99 -8.98 4.76
N PHE A 71 -4.25 -8.80 3.67
CA PHE A 71 -4.64 -7.97 2.55
C PHE A 71 -4.93 -8.84 1.34
N GLN A 72 -5.88 -8.40 0.53
CA GLN A 72 -6.29 -9.11 -0.66
C GLN A 72 -6.41 -8.14 -1.83
N ILE A 73 -5.82 -8.50 -2.96
CA ILE A 73 -5.92 -7.73 -4.20
C ILE A 73 -6.80 -8.52 -5.15
N ARG A 74 -7.93 -7.93 -5.57
CA ARG A 74 -8.93 -8.59 -6.43
C ARG A 74 -9.39 -9.96 -5.86
N GLY A 75 -9.53 -10.05 -4.55
CA GLY A 75 -9.94 -11.27 -3.84
C GLY A 75 -8.83 -12.31 -3.62
N ILE A 76 -7.62 -12.09 -4.13
CA ILE A 76 -6.46 -12.96 -3.90
C ILE A 76 -5.71 -12.50 -2.66
N GLY A 77 -5.48 -13.40 -1.70
CA GLY A 77 -4.76 -13.13 -0.46
C GLY A 77 -5.41 -13.87 0.72
N GLU A 78 -4.66 -14.00 1.80
CA GLU A 78 -5.08 -14.75 2.98
C GLU A 78 -6.24 -14.07 3.73
N ARG A 79 -6.99 -14.87 4.47
CA ARG A 79 -8.07 -14.36 5.36
C ARG A 79 -7.80 -14.64 6.83
N SER A 80 -6.98 -15.65 7.11
CA SER A 80 -6.59 -16.10 8.44
C SER A 80 -5.32 -16.94 8.32
N HIS A 81 -4.63 -17.15 9.44
CA HIS A 81 -3.68 -18.25 9.59
C HIS A 81 -4.20 -19.23 10.62
N TYR A 82 -4.18 -20.51 10.28
CA TYR A 82 -4.43 -21.57 11.24
C TYR A 82 -3.12 -21.99 11.91
N PHE A 83 -3.20 -22.28 13.21
CA PHE A 83 -2.08 -22.86 13.95
C PHE A 83 -1.74 -24.23 13.35
N GLY A 84 -0.58 -24.33 12.68
CA GLY A 84 -0.09 -25.55 12.04
C GLY A 84 0.21 -25.48 10.54
N GLU A 85 -0.10 -24.36 9.87
CA GLU A 85 0.09 -24.21 8.40
C GLU A 85 1.56 -24.01 7.94
N GLY A 86 2.53 -24.05 8.85
CA GLY A 86 3.94 -23.80 8.53
C GLY A 86 4.24 -22.32 8.29
N ALA A 87 5.43 -22.00 7.77
CA ALA A 87 5.79 -20.62 7.45
C ALA A 87 4.89 -20.10 6.32
N PRO A 88 4.25 -18.93 6.47
CA PRO A 88 3.24 -18.47 5.54
C PRO A 88 3.85 -18.13 4.17
N ASN A 89 3.34 -18.77 3.11
CA ASN A 89 3.59 -18.33 1.74
C ASN A 89 2.48 -17.38 1.31
N PHE A 90 2.65 -16.09 1.64
CA PHE A 90 1.65 -15.09 1.35
C PHE A 90 1.57 -14.79 -0.15
N SER A 91 0.37 -14.94 -0.72
CA SER A 91 0.11 -14.47 -2.10
C SER A 91 0.16 -12.94 -2.22
N VAL A 92 -0.08 -12.22 -1.12
CA VAL A 92 -0.01 -10.76 -1.04
C VAL A 92 0.82 -10.37 0.18
N GLY A 93 1.92 -9.66 -0.08
CA GLY A 93 2.78 -9.07 0.95
C GLY A 93 2.77 -7.55 0.86
N PHE A 94 3.05 -6.88 1.97
CA PHE A 94 3.28 -5.44 2.01
C PHE A 94 4.63 -5.16 2.68
N TYR A 95 5.29 -4.09 2.25
CA TYR A 95 6.56 -3.64 2.80
C TYR A 95 6.41 -2.19 3.23
N ILE A 96 6.77 -1.89 4.47
CA ILE A 96 6.78 -0.54 5.03
C ILE A 96 8.24 -0.21 5.35
N ARG A 97 8.71 0.94 4.87
CA ARG A 97 10.04 1.48 5.16
C ARG A 97 9.91 2.81 5.89
#